data_AF-A0A4S2GVX2-F1
#
_entry.id   AF-A0A4S2GVX2-F1
#
_cell.length_a   1.000
_cell.length_b   1.000
_cell.length_c   1.000
_cell.angle_alpha   90.00
_cell.angle_beta   90.00
_cell.angle_gamma   90.00
#
_symmetry.space_group_name_H-M   'P 1'
#
loop_
_entity.id
_entity.type
_entity.pdbx_description
1 polymer ?
#
loop_
_entity_poly.entity_id
_entity_poly.type
_entity_poly.pdbx_seq_one_letter_code
_entity_poly.pdbx_strand_id
1 'polypeptide(L)'
;QVSSYWREGERVAIDFFAGEYGAQALKALKEEFHMRSLAGALDTRLPRRLVDYLAGRGLVQSGGRLAEPSHGELERVAASLSAFAVTPSGTEGWPTAEVTAGGIGTDG
;
A
#
# COMPACT_ATOMS: atom_id res chain seq x y z
N GLN A 1 -9.63 -20.87 -9.38
CA GLN A 1 -10.87 -20.48 -8.69
C GLN A 1 -10.56 -20.19 -7.22
N VAL A 2 -10.72 -18.95 -6.78
CA VAL A 2 -10.74 -18.57 -5.34
C VAL A 2 -11.79 -17.46 -5.19
N SER A 3 -13.06 -17.81 -5.40
CA SER A 3 -14.19 -16.88 -5.26
C SER A 3 -15.12 -17.27 -4.10
N SER A 4 -14.61 -17.96 -3.07
CA SER A 4 -15.48 -18.65 -2.12
C SER A 4 -15.33 -18.28 -0.64
N TYR A 5 -14.51 -17.29 -0.26
CA TYR A 5 -14.30 -17.04 1.18
C TYR A 5 -14.34 -15.60 1.65
N TRP A 6 -14.90 -14.67 0.87
CA TRP A 6 -15.23 -13.36 1.42
C TRP A 6 -16.73 -13.25 1.68
N ARG A 7 -17.11 -13.16 2.95
CA ARG A 7 -18.49 -12.92 3.37
C ARG A 7 -18.73 -11.41 3.39
N GLU A 8 -19.87 -11.03 2.85
CA GLU A 8 -20.35 -9.65 2.80
C GLU A 8 -20.27 -9.01 4.20
N GLY A 9 -19.46 -7.95 4.33
CA GLY A 9 -19.23 -7.24 5.61
C GLY A 9 -17.89 -7.55 6.30
N GLU A 10 -17.08 -8.48 5.79
CA GLU A 10 -15.77 -8.80 6.38
C GLU A 10 -14.67 -7.83 5.91
N ARG A 11 -13.80 -7.36 6.80
CA ARG A 11 -12.72 -6.46 6.37
C ARG A 11 -11.67 -7.25 5.59
N VAL A 12 -11.32 -6.79 4.39
CA VAL A 12 -10.17 -7.31 3.64
C VAL A 12 -8.97 -6.44 3.96
N ALA A 13 -7.87 -7.04 4.39
CA ALA A 13 -6.59 -6.36 4.50
C ALA A 13 -5.81 -6.52 3.20
N ILE A 14 -5.27 -5.41 2.69
CA ILE A 14 -4.36 -5.37 1.55
C ILE A 14 -2.96 -5.10 2.10
N ASP A 15 -2.01 -5.97 1.75
CA ASP A 15 -0.59 -5.73 1.96
C ASP A 15 0.03 -5.15 0.69
N PHE A 16 0.44 -3.89 0.75
CA PHE A 16 1.07 -3.20 -0.38
C PHE A 16 2.54 -3.56 -0.60
N PHE A 17 3.16 -4.33 0.31
CA PHE A 17 4.54 -4.79 0.19
C PHE A 17 4.66 -6.25 -0.24
N ALA A 18 3.54 -6.90 -0.58
CA ALA A 18 3.50 -8.28 -1.08
C ALA A 18 4.25 -9.30 -0.18
N GLY A 19 4.19 -9.14 1.15
CA GLY A 19 4.88 -10.00 2.11
C GLY A 19 6.33 -9.62 2.41
N GLU A 20 6.88 -8.58 1.77
CA GLU A 20 8.16 -8.01 2.20
C GLU A 20 8.01 -7.32 3.56
N TYR A 21 9.11 -7.24 4.32
CA TYR A 21 9.16 -6.44 5.53
C TYR A 21 8.96 -4.96 5.16
N GLY A 22 7.73 -4.44 5.26
CA GLY A 22 7.38 -3.09 4.80
C GLY A 22 8.27 -1.97 5.34
N ALA A 23 8.78 -2.12 6.56
CA ALA A 23 9.74 -1.17 7.14
C ALA A 23 11.10 -1.21 6.42
N GLN A 24 11.56 -2.37 5.97
CA GLN A 24 12.77 -2.51 5.16
C GLN A 24 12.57 -1.95 3.75
N ALA A 25 11.41 -2.23 3.12
CA ALA A 25 11.07 -1.67 1.82
C ALA A 25 11.06 -0.13 1.85
N LEU A 26 10.47 0.47 2.89
CA LEU A 26 10.49 1.93 3.06
C LEU A 26 11.88 2.48 3.38
N LYS A 27 12.74 1.74 4.09
CA LYS A 27 14.15 2.11 4.29
C LYS A 27 14.93 2.11 2.98
N ALA A 28 14.77 1.08 2.16
CA ALA A 28 15.40 1.01 0.84
C ALA A 28 14.95 2.17 -0.06
N LEU A 29 13.64 2.46 -0.09
CA LEU A 29 13.10 3.64 -0.78
C LEU A 29 13.67 4.96 -0.24
N LYS A 30 13.90 5.04 1.08
CA LYS A 30 14.53 6.21 1.71
C LYS A 30 15.96 6.40 1.27
N GLU A 31 16.75 5.34 1.16
CA GLU A 31 18.13 5.43 0.66
C GLU A 31 18.17 5.84 -0.83
N GLU A 32 17.30 5.25 -1.64
CA GLU A 32 17.21 5.50 -3.08
C GLU A 32 16.69 6.91 -3.41
N PHE A 33 15.66 7.37 -2.70
CA PHE A 33 14.93 8.62 -3.00
C PHE A 33 14.95 9.64 -1.86
N HIS A 34 16.02 9.69 -1.08
CA HIS A 34 16.19 10.58 0.09
C HIS A 34 15.87 12.08 -0.17
N MET A 35 16.00 12.56 -1.41
CA MET A 35 15.72 13.94 -1.80
C MET A 35 14.23 14.21 -2.12
N ARG A 36 13.42 13.18 -2.36
CA ARG A 36 11.98 13.26 -2.71
C ARG A 36 11.12 13.16 -1.46
N SER A 37 9.82 13.46 -1.55
CA SER A 37 8.87 13.13 -0.47
C SER A 37 8.56 11.63 -0.43
N LEU A 38 8.02 11.17 0.70
CA LEU A 38 7.57 9.77 0.84
C LEU A 38 6.51 9.42 -0.20
N ALA A 39 5.53 10.30 -0.43
CA ALA A 39 4.55 10.13 -1.50
C ALA A 39 5.24 10.03 -2.88
N GLY A 40 6.16 10.94 -3.20
CA GLY A 40 6.86 10.93 -4.49
C GLY A 40 7.79 9.73 -4.69
N ALA A 41 8.27 9.11 -3.60
CA ALA A 41 8.98 7.83 -3.67
C ALA A 41 8.00 6.66 -3.87
N LEU A 42 6.86 6.66 -3.18
CA LEU A 42 5.81 5.63 -3.34
C LEU A 42 5.17 5.65 -4.74
N ASP A 43 5.09 6.81 -5.40
CA ASP A 43 4.64 6.93 -6.80
C ASP A 43 5.46 6.07 -7.79
N THR A 44 6.68 5.66 -7.41
CA THR A 44 7.52 4.76 -8.23
C THR A 44 7.14 3.29 -8.10
N ARG A 45 6.39 2.92 -7.04
CA ARG A 45 6.01 1.53 -6.71
C ARG A 45 4.51 1.30 -6.71
N LEU A 46 3.72 2.35 -6.46
CA LEU A 46 2.27 2.31 -6.35
C LEU A 46 1.62 3.26 -7.37
N PRO A 47 0.38 3.00 -7.82
CA PRO A 47 -0.34 3.92 -8.69
C PRO A 47 -0.53 5.28 -8.01
N ARG A 48 -0.27 6.39 -8.75
CA ARG A 48 -0.37 7.76 -8.22
C ARG A 48 -1.70 8.07 -7.51
N ARG A 49 -2.81 7.60 -8.07
CA ARG A 49 -4.15 7.79 -7.46
C ARG A 49 -4.27 7.14 -6.08
N LEU A 50 -3.60 6.01 -5.86
CA LEU A 50 -3.55 5.35 -4.56
C LEU A 50 -2.67 6.14 -3.58
N VAL A 51 -1.52 6.63 -4.04
CA VAL A 51 -0.64 7.47 -3.21
C VAL A 51 -1.35 8.75 -2.78
N ASP A 52 -2.03 9.44 -3.70
CA ASP A 52 -2.86 10.61 -3.42
C ASP A 52 -3.96 10.29 -2.40
N TYR A 53 -4.61 9.13 -2.53
CA TYR A 53 -5.64 8.66 -1.60
C TYR A 53 -5.06 8.40 -0.20
N LEU A 54 -3.91 7.71 -0.11
CA LEU A 54 -3.22 7.43 1.15
C LEU A 54 -2.74 8.72 1.83
N ALA A 55 -2.29 9.69 1.04
CA ALA A 55 -1.91 11.00 1.53
C ALA A 55 -3.11 11.80 2.06
N GLY A 56 -4.25 11.77 1.34
CA GLY A 56 -5.50 12.39 1.80
C GLY A 56 -6.04 11.78 3.10
N ARG A 57 -5.74 10.50 3.36
CA ARG A 57 -6.06 9.79 4.62
C ARG A 57 -5.05 10.08 5.75
N GLY A 58 -3.98 10.82 5.48
CA GLY A 58 -2.91 11.10 6.44
C GLY A 58 -2.02 9.89 6.75
N LEU A 59 -2.11 8.81 5.96
CA LEU A 59 -1.29 7.60 6.13
C LEU A 59 0.11 7.76 5.54
N VAL A 60 0.24 8.64 4.55
CA VAL A 60 1.50 8.98 3.88
C VAL A 60 1.64 10.50 3.89
N GLN A 61 2.81 11.00 4.26
CA GLN A 61 3.08 12.43 4.13
C GLN A 61 3.37 12.79 2.68
N SER A 62 2.58 13.70 2.12
CA SER A 62 2.71 14.22 0.75
C SER A 62 3.82 15.26 0.61
N GLY A 63 4.14 15.97 1.69
CA GLY A 63 5.22 16.96 1.77
C GLY A 63 6.43 16.47 2.58
N GLY A 64 7.49 17.30 2.61
CA GLY A 64 8.74 16.98 3.30
C GLY A 64 9.65 16.06 2.49
N ARG A 65 10.91 15.93 2.91
CA ARG A 65 11.87 15.00 2.28
C ARG A 65 11.79 13.66 2.98
N LEU A 66 11.96 12.57 2.25
CA LEU A 66 12.00 11.20 2.77
C LEU A 66 13.18 10.97 3.73
N ALA A 67 14.17 11.87 3.71
CA ALA A 67 15.22 11.98 4.72
C ALA A 67 14.68 12.32 6.14
N GLU A 68 13.60 13.08 6.25
CA GLU A 68 13.08 13.67 7.49
C GLU A 68 12.32 12.68 8.40
N PRO A 69 11.49 11.75 7.89
CA PRO A 69 10.84 10.76 8.73
C PRO A 69 11.83 9.93 9.55
N SER A 70 11.56 9.85 10.85
CA SER A 70 12.24 8.98 11.80
C SER A 70 11.96 7.50 11.49
N HIS A 71 12.80 6.60 12.02
CA HIS A 71 12.57 5.17 11.85
C HIS A 71 11.19 4.73 12.34
N GLY A 72 10.72 5.26 13.48
CA GLY A 72 9.40 4.93 14.03
C GLY A 72 8.24 5.46 13.18
N GLU A 73 8.44 6.54 12.41
CA GLU A 73 7.45 6.97 11.42
C GLU A 73 7.39 6.02 10.23
N LEU A 74 8.53 5.57 9.70
CA LEU A 74 8.56 4.57 8.64
C LEU A 74 7.91 3.25 9.07
N GLU A 75 8.11 2.80 10.31
CA GLU A 75 7.44 1.61 10.83
C GLU A 75 5.92 1.78 10.93
N ARG A 76 5.44 2.95 11.37
CA ARG A 76 4.00 3.23 11.41
C ARG A 76 3.36 3.25 10.02
N VAL A 77 4.04 3.87 9.05
CA VAL A 77 3.58 3.86 7.66
C VAL A 77 3.59 2.43 7.12
N ALA A 78 4.69 1.68 7.33
CA ALA A 78 4.79 0.29 6.91
C ALA A 78 3.65 -0.55 7.48
N ALA A 79 3.38 -0.48 8.79
CA ALA A 79 2.29 -1.22 9.42
C ALA A 79 0.91 -0.85 8.82
N SER A 80 0.69 0.44 8.53
CA SER A 80 -0.55 0.91 7.93
C SER A 80 -0.75 0.41 6.49
N LEU A 81 0.34 0.29 5.73
CA LEU A 81 0.33 -0.17 4.34
C LEU A 81 0.38 -1.70 4.21
N SER A 82 0.93 -2.41 5.20
CA SER A 82 0.92 -3.87 5.25
C SER A 82 -0.42 -4.47 5.68
N ALA A 83 -1.27 -3.69 6.38
CA ALA A 83 -2.56 -4.14 6.88
C ALA A 83 -3.68 -3.19 6.47
N PHE A 84 -3.63 -2.65 5.25
CA PHE A 84 -4.57 -1.64 4.80
C PHE A 84 -5.98 -2.23 4.66
N ALA A 85 -6.83 -1.94 5.64
CA ALA A 85 -8.18 -2.47 5.68
C ALA A 85 -9.11 -1.72 4.71
N VAL A 86 -9.74 -2.48 3.82
CA VAL A 86 -10.82 -2.05 2.93
C VAL A 86 -12.08 -2.81 3.32
N THR A 87 -13.19 -2.08 3.44
CA THR A 87 -14.52 -2.68 3.56
C THR A 87 -15.21 -2.53 2.20
N PRO A 88 -15.33 -3.61 1.40
CA PRO A 88 -16.14 -3.59 0.20
C PRO A 88 -17.61 -3.35 0.60
N SER A 89 -18.16 -2.20 0.25
CA SER A 89 -19.61 -1.98 0.27
C SER A 89 -20.17 -2.53 -1.03
N GLY A 90 -20.94 -3.63 -0.97
CA GLY A 90 -21.85 -4.17 -2.00
C GLY A 90 -21.46 -4.05 -3.49
N THR A 91 -21.47 -5.18 -4.19
CA THR A 91 -21.10 -5.42 -5.60
C THR A 91 -21.81 -4.60 -6.70
N GLU A 92 -21.94 -3.28 -6.60
CA GLU A 92 -22.37 -2.44 -7.71
C GLU A 92 -21.16 -1.74 -8.38
N GLY A 93 -20.70 -2.37 -9.46
CA GLY A 93 -20.19 -1.64 -10.61
C GLY A 93 -18.69 -1.35 -10.69
N TRP A 94 -17.82 -2.34 -10.47
CA TRP A 94 -16.51 -2.34 -11.13
C TRP A 94 -16.61 -3.20 -12.39
N PRO A 95 -16.75 -2.63 -13.60
CA PRO A 95 -16.70 -3.45 -14.79
C PRO A 95 -15.28 -4.03 -14.89
N THR A 96 -15.18 -5.36 -14.84
CA THR A 96 -13.94 -6.15 -15.00
C THR A 96 -12.97 -6.11 -13.81
N ALA A 97 -13.43 -6.54 -12.63
CA ALA A 97 -12.53 -7.09 -11.60
C ALA A 97 -12.22 -8.57 -11.92
N GLU A 98 -11.58 -8.81 -13.06
CA GLU A 98 -10.93 -10.08 -13.34
C GLU A 98 -9.54 -10.03 -12.68
N VAL A 99 -9.44 -10.53 -11.44
CA VAL A 99 -8.16 -10.82 -10.75
C VAL A 99 -7.37 -9.54 -10.34
N THR A 100 -7.12 -9.25 -9.07
CA THR A 100 -5.99 -9.78 -8.31
C THR A 100 -6.14 -9.36 -6.84
N ALA A 101 -6.54 -10.27 -5.96
CA ALA A 101 -6.20 -10.16 -4.54
C ALA A 101 -4.82 -10.81 -4.38
N GLY A 102 -3.77 -9.99 -4.36
CA GLY A 102 -2.39 -10.35 -3.99
C GLY A 102 -1.81 -11.61 -4.66
N GLY A 103 -1.09 -11.43 -5.78
CA GLY A 103 -0.22 -12.48 -6.30
C GLY A 103 0.60 -12.01 -7.48
N ILE A 104 1.87 -11.67 -7.26
CA ILE A 104 2.92 -12.01 -8.23
C ILE A 104 3.64 -13.22 -7.65
N GLY A 105 2.95 -14.36 -7.66
CA GLY A 105 3.60 -15.65 -7.50
C GLY A 105 4.10 -16.08 -8.87
N THR A 106 5.33 -15.70 -9.22
CA THR A 106 6.05 -16.37 -10.29
C THR A 106 6.81 -17.54 -9.69
N ASP A 107 6.11 -18.66 -9.50
CA ASP A 107 6.79 -19.95 -9.50
C ASP A 107 7.17 -20.26 -10.96
N GLY A 108 8.47 -20.13 -11.22
CA GLY A 108 9.17 -20.62 -12.40
C GLY A 108 10.52 -21.15 -11.97
#